data_AF-A0A845M5R6-F1
#
_entry.id   AF-A0A845M5R6-F1
#
_cell.length_a   1.000
_cell.length_b   1.000
_cell.length_c   1.000
_cell.angle_alpha   90.00
_cell.angle_beta   90.00
_cell.angle_gamma   90.00
#
_symmetry.space_group_name_H-M   'P 1'
#
loop_
_entity.id
_entity.type
_entity.pdbx_description
1 polymer ?
#
loop_
_entity_poly.entity_id
_entity_poly.type
_entity_poly.pdbx_seq_one_letter_code
_entity_poly.pdbx_strand_id
1 'polypeptide(L)'
;MTAGERLPFVFRPETDERLSSWMARLASFYAMTVPEFLEELGLTGRDVFDLEFCLAEGEGALVGARTGLSVGDVQAMTFGALLHEARVMVRRSRH
;
A
#
# COMPACT_ATOMS: atom_id res chain seq x y z
N MET A 1 -3.13 21.29 4.10
CA MET A 1 -3.83 20.68 2.95
C MET A 1 -5.02 19.91 3.50
N THR A 2 -6.19 20.05 2.88
CA THR A 2 -7.43 19.38 3.34
C THR A 2 -7.35 17.89 3.07
N ALA A 3 -7.61 17.08 4.10
CA ALA A 3 -7.54 15.61 4.10
C ALA A 3 -8.59 14.89 3.20
N GLY A 4 -9.03 15.50 2.10
CA GLY A 4 -10.15 15.02 1.28
C GLY A 4 -9.91 14.94 -0.23
N GLU A 5 -8.80 15.45 -0.75
CA GLU A 5 -8.54 15.44 -2.20
C GLU A 5 -7.49 14.38 -2.60
N ARG A 6 -7.70 13.77 -3.76
CA ARG A 6 -6.71 12.87 -4.39
C ARG A 6 -5.40 13.61 -4.58
N LEU A 7 -4.29 12.89 -4.46
CA LEU A 7 -2.98 13.41 -4.79
C LEU A 7 -2.97 13.90 -6.25
N PRO A 8 -2.45 15.11 -6.53
CA PRO A 8 -2.45 15.67 -7.89
C PRO A 8 -1.77 14.78 -8.92
N PHE A 9 -0.75 14.03 -8.48
CA PHE A 9 0.01 13.14 -9.33
C PHE A 9 0.40 11.84 -8.60
N VAL A 10 0.24 10.70 -9.26
CA VAL A 10 0.53 9.38 -8.70
C VAL A 10 1.14 8.52 -9.79
N PHE A 11 2.36 8.01 -9.57
CA PHE A 11 2.93 6.99 -10.44
C PHE A 11 2.22 5.67 -10.21
N ARG A 12 1.97 4.91 -11.28
CA ARG A 12 1.60 3.51 -11.11
C ARG A 12 2.75 2.73 -10.46
N PRO A 13 2.43 1.72 -9.64
CA PRO A 13 3.41 0.72 -9.24
C PRO A 13 4.06 0.08 -10.45
N GLU A 14 5.36 -0.19 -10.35
CA GLU A 14 6.07 -1.04 -11.31
C GLU A 14 5.66 -2.51 -11.11
N THR A 15 5.91 -3.35 -12.12
CA THR A 15 5.61 -4.80 -12.02
C THR A 15 6.42 -5.39 -10.86
N ASP A 16 5.73 -6.15 -9.99
CA ASP A 16 6.29 -6.77 -8.79
C ASP A 16 6.91 -5.78 -7.78
N GLU A 17 6.59 -4.48 -7.90
CA GLU A 17 7.06 -3.46 -6.98
C GLU A 17 6.48 -3.66 -5.57
N ARG A 18 7.35 -3.46 -4.58
CA ARG A 18 7.00 -3.55 -3.16
C ARG A 18 6.34 -2.27 -2.68
N LEU A 19 5.40 -2.37 -1.74
CA LEU A 19 4.67 -1.21 -1.20
C LEU A 19 5.64 -0.15 -0.66
N SER A 20 6.68 -0.57 0.08
CA SER A 20 7.72 0.30 0.62
C SER A 20 8.51 1.05 -0.47
N SER A 21 8.89 0.37 -1.55
CA SER A 21 9.56 0.99 -2.71
C SER A 21 8.68 2.04 -3.37
N TRP A 22 7.43 1.67 -3.65
CA TRP A 22 6.49 2.56 -4.33
C TRP A 22 6.16 3.79 -3.49
N MET A 23 5.93 3.62 -2.18
CA MET A 23 5.72 4.71 -1.24
C MET A 23 6.94 5.62 -1.11
N ALA A 24 8.16 5.06 -1.08
CA ALA A 24 9.39 5.85 -1.03
C ALA A 24 9.59 6.73 -2.26
N ARG A 25 9.27 6.21 -3.46
CA ARG A 25 9.29 7.00 -4.70
C ARG A 25 8.28 8.15 -4.67
N LEU A 26 7.05 7.89 -4.22
CA LEU A 26 6.04 8.93 -4.09
C LEU A 26 6.43 9.98 -3.04
N ALA A 27 6.88 9.55 -1.86
CA ALA A 27 7.34 10.44 -0.81
C ALA A 27 8.48 11.35 -1.33
N SER A 28 9.47 10.76 -2.01
CA SER A 28 10.57 11.51 -2.62
C SER A 28 10.08 12.52 -3.67
N PHE A 29 9.11 12.15 -4.51
CA PHE A 29 8.53 13.05 -5.51
C PHE A 29 7.82 14.25 -4.88
N TYR A 30 7.12 14.03 -3.76
CA TYR A 30 6.47 15.10 -2.99
C TYR A 30 7.41 15.83 -2.01
N ALA A 31 8.71 15.55 -2.06
CA ALA A 31 9.71 16.10 -1.14
C ALA A 31 9.36 15.85 0.36
N MET A 32 8.79 14.69 0.64
CA MET A 32 8.41 14.21 1.97
C MET A 32 9.27 13.02 2.37
N THR A 33 9.44 12.82 3.66
CA THR A 33 9.85 11.52 4.21
C THR A 33 8.70 10.51 4.08
N VAL A 34 9.02 9.21 4.15
CA VAL A 34 7.99 8.17 4.11
C VAL A 34 6.96 8.32 5.24
N PRO A 35 7.34 8.58 6.52
CA PRO A 35 6.35 8.82 7.58
C PRO A 35 5.43 10.01 7.31
N GLU A 36 5.96 11.15 6.86
CA GLU A 36 5.15 12.33 6.51
C GLU A 36 4.19 12.01 5.35
N PHE A 37 4.64 11.25 4.36
CA PHE A 37 3.78 10.83 3.26
C PHE A 37 2.66 9.89 3.73
N LEU A 38 2.96 8.95 4.64
CA LEU A 38 1.93 8.09 5.24
C LEU A 38 0.90 8.90 6.04
N GLU A 39 1.34 9.92 6.79
CA GLU A 39 0.43 10.85 7.48
C GLU A 39 -0.48 11.59 6.49
N GLU A 40 0.06 12.06 5.36
CA GLU A 40 -0.75 12.66 4.29
C GLU A 40 -1.77 11.65 3.74
N LEU A 41 -1.46 10.35 3.70
CA LEU A 41 -2.42 9.31 3.31
C LEU A 41 -3.48 9.00 4.38
N GLY A 42 -3.40 9.61 5.57
CA GLY A 42 -4.26 9.29 6.71
C GLY A 42 -3.82 8.05 7.50
N LEU A 43 -2.59 7.59 7.28
CA LEU A 43 -1.97 6.43 7.94
C LEU A 43 -1.02 6.88 9.06
N THR A 44 -1.46 7.84 9.88
CA THR A 44 -0.64 8.42 10.94
C THR A 44 -0.13 7.36 11.92
N GLY A 45 1.17 7.38 12.20
CA GLY A 45 1.82 6.45 13.12
C GLY A 45 1.97 5.02 12.59
N ARG A 46 1.66 4.77 11.31
CA ARG A 46 1.90 3.48 10.67
C ARG A 46 3.31 3.42 10.08
N ASP A 47 3.91 2.24 10.16
CA ASP A 47 5.18 1.95 9.52
C ASP A 47 4.94 1.29 8.15
N VAL A 48 5.74 1.66 7.15
CA VAL A 48 5.54 1.17 5.78
C VAL A 48 5.83 -0.33 5.65
N PHE A 49 6.75 -0.88 6.44
CA PHE A 49 7.06 -2.31 6.42
C PHE A 49 5.98 -3.12 7.13
N ASP A 50 5.37 -2.58 8.18
CA ASP A 50 4.18 -3.19 8.79
C ASP A 50 3.03 -3.28 7.80
N LEU A 51 2.76 -2.20 7.06
CA LEU A 51 1.74 -2.16 6.00
C LEU A 51 2.05 -3.16 4.88
N GLU A 52 3.31 -3.24 4.47
CA GLU A 52 3.75 -4.19 3.44
C GLU A 52 3.65 -5.64 3.91
N PHE A 53 3.89 -5.90 5.20
CA PHE A 53 3.79 -7.22 5.77
C PHE A 53 2.34 -7.67 5.91
N CYS A 54 1.47 -6.81 6.43
CA CYS A 54 0.06 -7.09 6.64
C CYS A 54 -0.79 -5.81 6.58
N LEU A 55 -1.39 -5.59 5.41
CA LEU A 55 -2.35 -4.50 5.22
C LEU A 55 -3.65 -4.80 5.97
N ALA A 56 -3.93 -4.03 7.03
CA ALA A 56 -5.11 -4.17 7.84
C ALA A 56 -6.38 -3.67 7.13
N GLU A 57 -7.53 -3.98 7.73
CA GLU A 57 -8.83 -3.56 7.20
C GLU A 57 -8.92 -2.03 7.12
N GLY A 58 -9.30 -1.51 5.95
CA GLY A 58 -9.44 -0.07 5.70
C GLY A 58 -8.16 0.66 5.28
N GLU A 59 -6.96 0.17 5.60
CA GLU A 59 -5.70 0.84 5.25
C GLU A 59 -5.50 0.94 3.73
N GLY A 60 -5.79 -0.14 3.00
CA GLY A 60 -5.76 -0.12 1.53
C GLY A 60 -6.78 0.84 0.92
N ALA A 61 -7.92 1.07 1.59
CA ALA A 61 -8.93 2.01 1.13
C ALA A 61 -8.47 3.46 1.34
N LEU A 62 -7.74 3.77 2.42
CA LEU A 62 -7.11 5.08 2.63
C LEU A 62 -6.08 5.38 1.54
N VAL A 63 -5.20 4.42 1.24
CA VAL A 63 -4.25 4.54 0.12
C VAL A 63 -5.00 4.75 -1.19
N GLY A 64 -6.00 3.93 -1.49
CA GLY A 64 -6.78 4.02 -2.73
C GLY A 64 -7.56 5.34 -2.87
N ALA A 65 -8.11 5.87 -1.77
CA ALA A 65 -8.83 7.13 -1.77
C ALA A 65 -7.94 8.31 -2.18
N ARG A 66 -6.70 8.33 -1.72
CA ARG A 66 -5.73 9.39 -2.03
C ARG A 66 -4.99 9.16 -3.35
N THR A 67 -4.74 7.91 -3.73
CA THR A 67 -3.87 7.57 -4.87
C THR A 67 -4.63 7.18 -6.13
N GLY A 68 -5.92 6.85 -6.01
CA GLY A 68 -6.75 6.34 -7.10
C GLY A 68 -6.52 4.86 -7.43
N LEU A 69 -5.63 4.17 -6.73
CA LEU A 69 -5.45 2.72 -6.86
C LEU A 69 -6.64 1.95 -6.25
N SER A 70 -6.91 0.76 -6.78
CA SER A 70 -7.83 -0.16 -6.11
C SER A 70 -7.16 -0.79 -4.88
N VAL A 71 -7.96 -1.26 -3.92
CA VAL A 71 -7.44 -2.03 -2.78
C VAL A 71 -6.66 -3.27 -3.24
N GLY A 72 -7.07 -3.88 -4.35
CA GLY A 72 -6.39 -5.03 -4.94
C GLY A 72 -4.98 -4.68 -5.46
N ASP A 73 -4.82 -3.53 -6.10
CA ASP A 73 -3.50 -3.06 -6.56
C ASP A 73 -2.56 -2.80 -5.38
N VAL A 74 -3.09 -2.21 -4.29
CA VAL A 74 -2.32 -1.99 -3.06
C VAL A 74 -1.94 -3.32 -2.41
N GLN A 75 -2.88 -4.28 -2.33
CA GLN A 75 -2.64 -5.61 -1.77
C GLN A 75 -1.61 -6.41 -2.57
N ALA A 76 -1.57 -6.27 -3.90
CA ALA A 76 -0.62 -6.97 -4.75
C ALA A 76 0.85 -6.61 -4.45
N MET A 77 1.09 -5.41 -3.90
CA MET A 77 2.43 -4.96 -3.48
C MET A 77 2.84 -5.44 -2.08
N THR A 78 1.98 -6.21 -1.40
CA THR A 78 2.18 -6.66 0.00
C THR A 78 2.51 -8.15 0.09
N PHE A 79 3.16 -8.57 1.17
CA PHE A 79 3.35 -10.00 1.49
C PHE A 79 2.02 -10.72 1.81
N GLY A 80 0.96 -9.98 2.14
CA GLY A 80 -0.36 -10.54 2.41
C GLY A 80 -0.94 -11.33 1.23
N ALA A 81 -0.66 -10.89 -0.01
CA ALA A 81 -1.04 -11.60 -1.23
C ALA A 81 -0.39 -12.99 -1.31
N LEU A 82 0.91 -13.06 -1.06
CA LEU A 82 1.67 -14.33 -1.04
C LEU A 82 1.18 -15.27 0.07
N LEU A 83 0.85 -14.75 1.25
CA LEU A 83 0.27 -15.55 2.34
C LEU A 83 -1.13 -16.08 1.99
N HIS A 84 -1.92 -15.31 1.24
CA HIS A 84 -3.22 -15.79 0.73
C HIS A 84 -3.03 -16.94 -0.26
N GLU A 85 -2.14 -16.78 -1.24
CA GLU A 85 -1.82 -17.82 -2.22
C GLU A 85 -1.28 -19.09 -1.56
N ALA A 86 -0.35 -18.96 -0.61
CA ALA A 86 0.19 -20.09 0.13
C ALA A 86 -0.90 -20.84 0.92
N ARG A 87 -1.87 -20.12 1.52
CA ARG A 87 -3.01 -20.75 2.22
C ARG A 87 -3.94 -21.50 1.27
N VAL A 88 -4.19 -20.97 0.08
CA VAL A 88 -4.96 -21.68 -0.97
C VAL A 88 -4.19 -22.92 -1.44
N MET A 89 -2.88 -22.77 -1.65
CA MET A 89 -1.83 -23.80 -1.70
C MET A 89 -2.13 -25.03 -0.85
N VAL A 90 -1.96 -24.80 0.46
CA VAL A 90 -2.06 -25.82 1.50
C VAL A 90 -3.47 -26.41 1.62
N ARG A 91 -4.52 -25.61 1.38
CA ARG A 91 -5.89 -26.13 1.38
C ARG A 91 -6.12 -27.11 0.22
N ARG A 92 -5.58 -26.82 -0.97
CA ARG A 92 -5.71 -27.70 -2.14
C ARG A 92 -4.90 -28.98 -2.01
N SER A 93 -3.74 -28.95 -1.36
CA SER A 93 -2.90 -30.15 -1.15
C SER A 93 -3.40 -31.08 -0.03
N ARG A 94 -4.48 -30.70 0.68
CA ARG A 94 -5.10 -31.50 1.76
C ARG A 94 -6.39 -32.23 1.30
N HIS A 95 -6.72 -32.14 0.02
CA HIS A 95 -7.80 -32.88 -0.65
C HIS A 95 -7.18 -33.84 -1.68
#